data_AF-A0A0G0WRI5-F1
#
_entry.id   AF-A0A0G0WRI5-F1
#
_cell.length_a   1.000
_cell.length_b   1.000
_cell.length_c   1.000
_cell.angle_alpha   90.00
_cell.angle_beta   90.00
_cell.angle_gamma   90.00
#
_symmetry.space_group_name_H-M   'P 1'
#
loop_
_entity.id
_entity.type
_entity.pdbx_description
1 polymer ?
#
loop_
_entity_poly.entity_id
_entity_poly.type
_entity_poly.pdbx_seq_one_letter_code
_entity_poly.pdbx_strand_id
1 'polypeptide(L)'
;MHFNLPWSIHNATTLTLTFLDPPNPPTVQNIIMAPYFSGGNSVFNWSGSYTVGATTEVLKIHTHLIDAVNNITTLSVHRDKMENTKALNITIDAQSVADYTSAGAVTPAIGVTYVAQ
;
A
#
# COMPACT_ATOMS: atom_id res chain seq x y z
N MET A 1 7.94 6.28 1.79
CA MET A 1 8.27 5.31 2.86
C MET A 1 8.59 3.99 2.20
N HIS A 2 9.71 3.35 2.52
CA HIS A 2 10.10 2.07 1.92
C HIS A 2 9.83 0.93 2.89
N PHE A 3 9.34 -0.20 2.36
CA PHE A 3 9.00 -1.40 3.10
C PHE A 3 9.72 -2.60 2.47
N ASN A 4 10.30 -3.47 3.31
CA ASN A 4 10.72 -4.80 2.91
C ASN A 4 9.74 -5.82 3.48
N LEU A 5 9.08 -6.54 2.59
CA LEU A 5 8.15 -7.61 2.91
C LEU A 5 8.91 -8.93 2.95
N PRO A 6 8.71 -9.79 3.97
CA PRO A 6 9.32 -11.11 4.04
C PRO A 6 8.60 -12.14 3.14
N TRP A 7 7.85 -11.66 2.16
CA TRP A 7 7.06 -12.41 1.20
C TRP A 7 7.03 -11.68 -0.14
N SER A 8 6.64 -12.39 -1.18
CA SER A 8 6.66 -11.91 -2.56
C SER A 8 5.27 -11.51 -3.05
N ILE A 9 5.16 -10.35 -3.70
CA ILE A 9 3.93 -9.93 -4.40
C ILE A 9 3.85 -10.46 -5.84
N HIS A 10 4.80 -11.31 -6.27
CA HIS A 10 4.93 -11.72 -7.68
C HIS A 10 3.64 -12.29 -8.30
N ASN A 11 2.82 -13.00 -7.51
CA ASN A 11 1.54 -13.55 -7.94
C ASN A 11 0.35 -12.87 -7.25
N ALA A 12 0.58 -11.68 -6.67
CA ALA A 12 -0.44 -10.99 -5.92
C ALA A 12 -1.58 -10.53 -6.83
N THR A 13 -2.80 -10.67 -6.35
CA THR A 13 -4.00 -10.38 -7.15
C THR A 13 -4.64 -9.05 -6.79
N THR A 14 -4.67 -8.74 -5.50
CA THR A 14 -5.48 -7.65 -4.95
C THR A 14 -4.68 -6.83 -3.97
N LEU A 15 -4.59 -5.52 -4.23
CA LEU A 15 -4.16 -4.52 -3.27
C LEU A 15 -5.43 -3.94 -2.63
N THR A 16 -5.53 -3.98 -1.31
CA THR A 16 -6.66 -3.41 -0.58
C THR A 16 -6.20 -2.23 0.26
N LEU A 17 -6.85 -1.09 0.06
CA LEU A 17 -6.68 0.13 0.83
C LEU A 17 -7.93 0.35 1.67
N THR A 18 -7.79 0.39 2.99
CA THR A 18 -8.89 0.67 3.90
C THR A 18 -8.66 2.01 4.59
N PHE A 19 -9.41 3.03 4.19
CA PHE A 19 -9.36 4.36 4.77
C PHE A 19 -10.38 4.47 5.91
N LEU A 20 -9.91 4.86 7.10
CA LEU A 20 -10.76 5.10 8.26
C LEU A 20 -11.15 6.59 8.31
N ASP A 21 -12.45 6.86 8.46
CA ASP A 21 -13.01 8.22 8.53
C ASP A 21 -14.04 8.37 9.66
N PRO A 22 -13.70 8.10 10.93
CA PRO A 22 -14.67 8.22 12.02
C PRO A 22 -15.26 9.65 12.11
N PRO A 23 -16.59 9.80 12.29
CA PRO A 23 -17.56 8.76 12.64
C PRO A 23 -18.15 7.96 11.46
N ASN A 24 -17.76 8.27 10.21
CA ASN A 24 -18.23 7.57 9.03
C ASN A 24 -17.64 6.14 8.94
N PRO A 25 -18.35 5.21 8.28
CA PRO A 25 -17.81 3.89 7.99
C PRO A 25 -16.50 3.96 7.17
N PRO A 26 -15.60 2.97 7.31
CA PRO A 26 -14.39 2.88 6.49
C PRO A 26 -14.70 2.80 4.99
N THR A 27 -13.87 3.46 4.18
CA THR A 27 -13.89 3.32 2.72
C THR A 27 -12.86 2.28 2.32
N VAL A 28 -13.32 1.20 1.69
CA VAL A 28 -12.45 0.10 1.22
C VAL A 28 -12.32 0.17 -0.30
N GLN A 29 -11.09 0.16 -0.79
CA GLN A 29 -10.77 0.12 -2.22
C GLN A 29 -10.00 -1.16 -2.51
N ASN A 30 -10.54 -1.97 -3.41
CA ASN A 30 -9.89 -3.18 -3.90
C ASN A 30 -9.38 -2.92 -5.31
N ILE A 31 -8.07 -3.01 -5.48
CA ILE A 31 -7.37 -2.76 -6.74
C ILE A 31 -6.90 -4.09 -7.29
N ILE A 32 -7.34 -4.42 -8.52
CA ILE A 32 -6.79 -5.54 -9.27
C ILE A 32 -5.35 -5.18 -9.66
N MET A 33 -4.37 -5.98 -9.21
CA MET A 33 -2.95 -5.65 -9.37
C MET A 33 -2.41 -5.98 -10.77
N ALA A 34 -3.01 -6.96 -11.46
CA ALA A 34 -2.52 -7.46 -12.75
C ALA A 34 -2.21 -6.37 -13.81
N PRO A 35 -3.01 -5.30 -14.00
CA PRO A 35 -2.71 -4.23 -14.95
C PRO A 35 -1.49 -3.38 -14.60
N TYR A 36 -1.02 -3.44 -13.35
CA TYR A 36 0.03 -2.59 -12.81
C TYR A 36 1.37 -3.32 -12.67
N PHE A 37 1.42 -4.60 -13.04
CA PHE A 37 2.65 -5.36 -13.16
C PHE A 37 3.30 -5.16 -14.54
N SER A 38 4.63 -5.11 -14.58
CA SER A 38 5.40 -5.22 -15.82
C SER A 38 5.34 -6.65 -16.37
N GLY A 39 5.81 -6.85 -17.60
CA GLY A 39 6.00 -8.20 -18.16
C GLY A 39 6.82 -9.07 -17.20
N GLY A 40 6.30 -10.26 -16.86
CA GLY A 40 6.91 -11.18 -15.91
C GLY A 40 6.74 -10.84 -14.43
N ASN A 41 5.89 -9.87 -14.07
CA ASN A 41 5.55 -9.48 -12.69
C ASN A 41 6.76 -9.09 -11.82
N SER A 42 7.82 -8.56 -12.44
CA SER A 42 9.05 -8.14 -11.74
C SER A 42 9.00 -6.72 -11.21
N VAL A 43 8.08 -5.89 -11.72
CA VAL A 43 7.85 -4.51 -11.26
C VAL A 43 6.36 -4.30 -11.07
N PHE A 44 5.96 -3.73 -9.94
CA PHE A 44 4.61 -3.24 -9.69
C PHE A 44 4.67 -1.72 -9.60
N ASN A 45 3.76 -1.01 -10.27
CA ASN A 45 3.66 0.43 -10.20
C ASN A 45 2.20 0.89 -10.33
N TRP A 46 1.62 1.29 -9.21
CA TRP A 46 0.25 1.75 -9.10
C TRP A 46 0.19 3.16 -8.52
N SER A 47 -0.75 3.97 -9.00
CA SER A 47 -1.14 5.23 -8.38
C SER A 47 -2.64 5.43 -8.48
N GLY A 48 -3.24 6.03 -7.47
CA GLY A 48 -4.66 6.30 -7.42
C GLY A 48 -5.00 7.50 -6.55
N SER A 49 -6.22 7.99 -6.75
CA SER A 49 -6.81 9.07 -5.98
C SER A 49 -8.24 8.69 -5.63
N TYR A 50 -8.60 8.81 -4.35
CA TYR A 50 -9.91 8.43 -3.85
C TYR A 50 -10.48 9.53 -2.97
N THR A 51 -11.74 9.89 -3.18
CA THR A 51 -12.46 10.77 -2.28
C THR A 51 -12.98 9.97 -1.10
N VAL A 52 -12.52 10.31 0.11
CA VAL A 52 -12.94 9.70 1.38
C VAL A 52 -13.55 10.80 2.24
N GLY A 53 -14.89 10.79 2.35
CA GLY A 53 -15.63 11.90 2.92
C GLY A 53 -15.47 13.17 2.07
N ALA A 54 -14.94 14.24 2.65
CA ALA A 54 -14.73 15.52 1.97
C ALA A 54 -13.28 15.74 1.48
N THR A 55 -12.39 14.75 1.67
CA THR A 55 -10.96 14.87 1.33
C THR A 55 -10.58 13.90 0.24
N THR A 56 -9.63 14.31 -0.60
CA THR A 56 -9.07 13.46 -1.66
C THR A 56 -7.75 12.88 -1.20
N GLU A 57 -7.67 11.56 -1.04
CA GLU A 57 -6.47 10.83 -0.66
C GLU A 57 -5.74 10.36 -1.92
N VAL A 58 -4.47 10.76 -2.09
CA VAL A 58 -3.64 10.43 -3.26
C VAL A 58 -2.50 9.51 -2.84
N LEU A 59 -2.40 8.35 -3.46
CA LEU A 59 -1.35 7.37 -3.17
C LEU A 59 -0.65 6.88 -4.43
N LYS A 60 0.63 6.54 -4.26
CA LYS A 60 1.38 5.75 -5.21
C LYS A 60 2.14 4.65 -4.49
N ILE A 61 2.05 3.43 -4.99
CA ILE A 61 2.76 2.26 -4.49
C ILE A 61 3.51 1.63 -5.65
N HIS A 62 4.82 1.49 -5.51
CA HIS A 62 5.63 0.83 -6.52
C HIS A 62 6.75 -0.01 -5.90
N THR A 63 7.21 -1.04 -6.61
CA THR A 63 8.34 -1.84 -6.16
C THR A 63 9.68 -1.26 -6.58
N HIS A 64 10.70 -1.59 -5.79
CA HIS A 64 12.11 -1.54 -6.17
C HIS A 64 12.63 -2.92 -6.53
N LEU A 65 12.09 -3.95 -5.88
CA LEU A 65 12.48 -5.33 -6.07
C LEU A 65 11.26 -6.24 -5.86
N ILE A 66 11.08 -7.16 -6.79
CA ILE A 66 10.32 -8.40 -6.62
C ILE A 66 11.33 -9.50 -6.98
N ASP A 67 11.87 -10.19 -5.99
CA ASP A 67 13.01 -11.08 -6.22
C ASP A 67 12.61 -12.37 -6.95
N ALA A 68 11.86 -13.23 -6.26
CA ALA A 68 11.32 -14.46 -6.81
C ALA A 68 9.96 -14.76 -6.17
N VAL A 69 9.22 -15.71 -6.75
CA VAL A 69 8.00 -16.24 -6.14
C VAL A 69 8.31 -16.74 -4.73
N ASN A 70 7.52 -16.31 -3.74
CA ASN A 70 7.65 -16.66 -2.32
C ASN A 70 8.94 -16.23 -1.59
N ASN A 71 9.72 -15.27 -2.12
CA ASN A 71 10.87 -14.71 -1.41
C ASN A 71 10.59 -13.32 -0.81
N ILE A 72 11.17 -12.26 -1.35
CA ILE A 72 11.07 -10.90 -0.80
C ILE A 72 10.51 -9.90 -1.81
N THR A 73 9.86 -8.87 -1.29
CA THR A 73 9.45 -7.68 -2.04
C THR A 73 9.96 -6.44 -1.31
N THR A 74 10.58 -5.52 -2.04
CA THR A 74 10.82 -4.17 -1.54
C THR A 74 9.92 -3.21 -2.29
N LEU A 75 9.08 -2.47 -1.58
CA LEU A 75 8.17 -1.48 -2.16
C LEU A 75 8.29 -0.12 -1.48
N SER A 76 7.81 0.90 -2.16
CA SER A 76 7.67 2.26 -1.62
C SER A 76 6.21 2.69 -1.69
N VAL A 77 5.74 3.26 -0.59
CA VAL A 77 4.45 3.95 -0.49
C VAL A 77 4.72 5.44 -0.43
N HIS A 78 4.21 6.15 -1.42
CA HIS A 78 4.15 7.60 -1.49
C HIS A 78 2.78 8.04 -1.01
N ARG A 79 2.78 8.76 0.11
CA ARG A 79 1.61 9.33 0.75
C ARG A 79 2.00 10.72 1.22
N ASP A 80 1.56 11.75 0.49
CA ASP A 80 1.80 13.13 0.89
C ASP A 80 0.84 13.49 2.03
N LYS A 81 1.38 13.91 3.17
CA LYS A 81 0.58 14.30 4.34
C LYS A 81 -0.24 15.57 4.12
N MET A 82 0.11 16.41 3.15
CA MET A 82 -0.68 17.60 2.81
C MET A 82 -1.98 17.23 2.10
N GLU A 83 -1.98 16.11 1.37
CA GLU A 83 -3.12 15.61 0.60
C GLU A 83 -3.85 14.48 1.33
N ASN A 84 -3.14 13.71 2.16
CA ASN A 84 -3.67 12.49 2.77
C ASN A 84 -3.88 12.65 4.27
N THR A 85 -5.14 12.77 4.67
CA THR A 85 -5.55 13.10 6.05
C THR A 85 -6.23 11.93 6.77
N LYS A 86 -6.63 10.87 6.04
CA LYS A 86 -7.32 9.72 6.63
C LYS A 86 -6.35 8.63 7.06
N ALA A 87 -6.62 7.98 8.19
CA ALA A 87 -5.86 6.79 8.56
C ALA A 87 -6.08 5.70 7.51
N LEU A 88 -5.05 4.91 7.22
CA LEU A 88 -5.03 3.95 6.11
C LEU A 88 -4.40 2.63 6.55
N ASN A 89 -5.11 1.53 6.32
CA ASN A 89 -4.55 0.18 6.37
C ASN A 89 -4.29 -0.33 4.94
N ILE A 90 -3.11 -0.89 4.71
CA ILE A 90 -2.68 -1.44 3.43
C ILE A 90 -2.50 -2.95 3.57
N THR A 91 -3.19 -3.71 2.74
CA THR A 91 -2.99 -5.16 2.62
C THR A 91 -2.84 -5.58 1.15
N ILE A 92 -2.12 -6.68 0.91
CA ILE A 92 -2.02 -7.32 -0.40
C ILE A 92 -2.41 -8.79 -0.22
N ASP A 93 -3.44 -9.23 -0.96
CA ASP A 93 -4.06 -10.55 -0.79
C ASP A 93 -4.33 -10.89 0.69
N ALA A 94 -4.91 -9.92 1.41
CA ALA A 94 -5.19 -9.95 2.85
C ALA A 94 -3.97 -10.04 3.78
N GLN A 95 -2.73 -10.01 3.26
CA GLN A 95 -1.53 -9.88 4.09
C GLN A 95 -1.25 -8.42 4.40
N SER A 96 -1.10 -8.09 5.68
CA SER A 96 -0.85 -6.72 6.13
C SER A 96 0.54 -6.25 5.72
N VAL A 97 0.62 -5.01 5.24
CA VAL A 97 1.86 -4.31 4.90
C VAL A 97 2.17 -3.27 5.97
N ALA A 98 1.26 -2.32 6.15
CA ALA A 98 1.43 -1.22 7.09
C ALA A 98 0.10 -0.51 7.39
N ASP A 99 0.08 0.13 8.55
CA ASP A 99 -0.95 1.04 9.00
C ASP A 99 -0.40 2.46 9.08
N TYR A 100 -1.21 3.43 8.63
CA TYR A 100 -0.95 4.84 8.76
C TYR A 100 -2.03 5.48 9.64
N THR A 101 -1.62 6.29 10.61
CA THR A 101 -2.54 7.17 11.33
C THR A 101 -2.93 8.37 10.45
N SER A 102 -3.97 9.11 10.85
CA SER A 102 -4.36 10.37 10.19
C SER A 102 -3.25 11.43 10.22
N ALA A 103 -2.38 11.40 11.25
CA ALA A 103 -1.16 12.23 11.34
C ALA A 103 0.00 11.72 10.45
N GLY A 104 -0.21 10.61 9.74
CA GLY A 104 0.78 9.95 8.91
C GLY A 104 1.92 9.34 9.69
N ALA A 105 1.71 8.95 10.95
CA ALA A 105 2.61 8.02 11.63
C ALA A 105 2.38 6.62 11.04
N VAL A 106 3.45 5.85 10.88
CA VAL A 106 3.41 4.53 10.23
C VAL A 106 3.74 3.44 11.24
N THR A 107 2.99 2.34 11.18
CA THR A 107 3.26 1.10 11.91
C THR A 107 3.34 -0.04 10.89
N PRO A 108 4.50 -0.69 10.72
CA PRO A 108 4.62 -1.81 9.80
C PRO A 108 3.91 -3.05 10.36
N ALA A 109 3.49 -3.96 9.48
CA ALA A 109 3.02 -5.27 9.89
C ALA A 109 4.13 -6.13 10.51
N ILE A 110 3.76 -7.19 11.22
CA ILE A 110 4.71 -8.14 11.81
C ILE A 110 5.61 -8.72 10.71
N GLY A 111 6.93 -8.65 10.93
CA GLY A 111 7.93 -9.14 9.98
C GLY A 111 8.23 -8.20 8.81
N VAL A 112 7.45 -7.13 8.62
CA VAL A 112 7.74 -6.07 7.66
C VAL A 112 8.70 -5.07 8.30
N THR A 113 9.78 -4.73 7.59
CA THR A 113 10.69 -3.66 8.00
C THR A 113 10.43 -2.42 7.16
N TYR A 114 10.69 -1.23 7.71
CA TYR A 114 10.52 0.02 6.97
C TYR A 114 11.62 1.03 7.31
N VAL A 115 11.87 1.93 6.37
CA VAL A 115 12.73 3.10 6.58
C VAL A 115 12.03 4.35 6.06
N ALA A 116 12.05 5.38 6.91
CA ALA A 116 11.79 6.75 6.51
C ALA A 116 13.04 7.26 5.78
N GLN A 117 12.88 7.77 4.55
CA GLN A 117 13.93 8.54 3.89
C GLN A 117 13.82 10.00 4.30
#